data_AF-A0A5R1NHX0-F1
#
_entry.id   AF-A0A5R1NHX0-F1
#
_cell.length_a   1.000
_cell.length_b   1.000
_cell.length_c   1.000
_cell.angle_alpha   90.00
_cell.angle_beta   90.00
_cell.angle_gamma   90.00
#
_symmetry.space_group_name_H-M   'P 1'
#
loop_
_entity.id
_entity.type
_entity.pdbx_description
1 polymer ?
#
loop_
_entity_poly.entity_id
_entity_poly.type
_entity_poly.pdbx_seq_one_letter_code
_entity_poly.pdbx_strand_id
1 'polypeptide(L)'
;MEVSQAQADVRRIYRAGFLGPLVSAVIWAVASAVFTWGSVTAGMAALFFGGMLIFPLSTLLMKMLGGPIALPKGHPSAALAMQCAFTVPLGMLIAIALGMYEPVLFFPAALIIVGAHYLVFISLYGMRLFAVLAGVLILLGVSTLFVAPELGGISGWLGTAVFGLFAVLLFRTQEDAHAIVP
;
A
#
# COMPACT_ATOMS: atom_id res chain seq x y z
N MET A 1 10.71 -18.97 16.82
CA MET A 1 11.28 -18.30 15.64
C MET A 1 11.64 -16.88 16.06
N GLU A 2 12.88 -16.47 15.87
CA GLU A 2 13.33 -15.11 16.15
C GLU A 2 12.68 -14.11 15.18
N VAL A 3 12.42 -12.88 15.63
CA VAL A 3 11.76 -11.84 14.82
C VAL A 3 12.56 -11.55 13.55
N SER A 4 13.89 -11.52 13.64
CA SER A 4 14.79 -11.28 12.50
C SER A 4 14.67 -12.38 11.43
N GLN A 5 14.47 -13.64 11.85
CA GLN A 5 14.26 -14.76 10.95
C GLN A 5 12.88 -14.67 10.26
N ALA A 6 11.83 -14.38 11.03
CA ALA A 6 10.48 -14.16 10.49
C ALA A 6 10.46 -13.04 9.44
N GLN A 7 11.16 -11.93 9.70
CA GLN A 7 11.28 -10.82 8.77
C GLN A 7 12.09 -11.18 7.51
N ALA A 8 13.15 -11.98 7.66
CA ALA A 8 13.92 -12.47 6.51
C ALA A 8 13.08 -13.38 5.60
N ASP A 9 12.27 -14.26 6.18
CA ASP A 9 11.34 -15.10 5.43
C ASP A 9 10.29 -14.28 4.67
N VAL A 10 9.71 -13.26 5.32
CA VAL A 10 8.77 -12.32 4.68
C VAL A 10 9.44 -11.59 3.51
N ARG A 11 10.64 -11.02 3.70
CA ARG A 11 11.38 -10.33 2.63
C ARG A 11 11.68 -11.27 1.46
N ARG A 12 12.08 -12.51 1.73
CA ARG A 12 12.38 -13.48 0.68
C ARG A 12 11.13 -13.90 -0.09
N ILE A 13 10.09 -14.34 0.60
CA ILE A 13 8.87 -14.89 -0.03
C ILE A 13 8.10 -13.79 -0.77
N TYR A 14 7.94 -12.62 -0.16
CA TYR A 14 7.23 -11.50 -0.76
C TYR A 14 8.13 -10.54 -1.55
N ARG A 15 9.38 -10.92 -1.83
CA ARG A 15 10.33 -10.17 -2.67
C ARG A 15 10.49 -8.71 -2.22
N ALA A 16 10.81 -8.51 -0.95
CA ALA A 16 10.87 -7.20 -0.27
C ALA A 16 9.55 -6.39 -0.33
N GLY A 17 8.45 -6.96 -0.83
CA GLY A 17 7.13 -6.35 -0.85
C GLY A 17 6.88 -5.38 -2.01
N PHE A 18 7.76 -5.29 -3.01
CA PHE A 18 7.67 -4.26 -4.06
C PHE A 18 6.37 -4.33 -4.90
N LEU A 19 5.79 -5.52 -5.05
CA LEU A 19 4.56 -5.72 -5.81
C LEU A 19 3.35 -5.05 -5.18
N GLY A 20 3.33 -4.89 -3.84
CA GLY A 20 2.25 -4.19 -3.14
C GLY A 20 2.13 -2.74 -3.60
N PRO A 21 3.17 -1.91 -3.45
CA PRO A 21 3.21 -0.56 -4.00
C PRO A 21 3.04 -0.51 -5.52
N LEU A 22 3.58 -1.46 -6.29
CA LEU A 22 3.40 -1.47 -7.75
C LEU A 22 1.91 -1.56 -8.13
N VAL A 23 1.20 -2.54 -7.57
CA VAL A 23 -0.24 -2.74 -7.80
C VAL A 23 -1.04 -1.56 -7.24
N SER A 24 -0.63 -1.03 -6.08
CA SER A 24 -1.25 0.17 -5.49
C SER A 24 -1.13 1.38 -6.42
N ALA A 25 0.02 1.61 -7.05
CA ALA A 25 0.22 2.72 -7.98
C ALA A 25 -0.78 2.68 -9.14
N VAL A 26 -1.01 1.49 -9.71
CA VAL A 26 -1.98 1.28 -10.80
C VAL A 26 -3.41 1.54 -10.33
N ILE A 27 -3.79 0.97 -9.18
CA ILE A 27 -5.15 1.14 -8.63
C ILE A 27 -5.41 2.61 -8.27
N TRP A 28 -4.46 3.27 -7.63
CA TRP A 28 -4.56 4.69 -7.28
C TRP A 28 -4.63 5.57 -8.54
N ALA A 29 -3.89 5.22 -9.59
CA ALA A 29 -3.95 5.95 -10.86
C ALA A 29 -5.33 5.82 -11.52
N VAL A 30 -5.87 4.61 -11.56
CA VAL A 30 -7.21 4.33 -12.10
C VAL A 30 -8.28 5.05 -11.27
N ALA A 31 -8.23 4.94 -9.95
CA ALA A 31 -9.17 5.61 -9.06
C ALA A 31 -9.11 7.14 -9.22
N SER A 32 -7.91 7.71 -9.30
CA SER A 32 -7.71 9.14 -9.51
C SER A 32 -8.23 9.58 -10.87
N ALA A 33 -7.96 8.83 -11.95
CA ALA A 33 -8.49 9.12 -13.28
C ALA A 33 -10.02 9.10 -13.32
N VAL A 34 -10.64 8.06 -12.75
CA VAL A 34 -12.11 7.93 -12.70
C VAL A 34 -12.72 9.03 -11.82
N PHE A 35 -12.08 9.38 -10.71
CA PHE A 35 -12.54 10.46 -9.82
C PHE A 35 -12.45 11.83 -10.50
N THR A 36 -11.33 12.14 -11.17
CA THR A 36 -11.08 13.46 -11.78
C THR A 36 -11.87 13.67 -13.07
N TRP A 37 -11.97 12.64 -13.93
CA TRP A 37 -12.52 12.78 -15.28
C TRP A 37 -13.84 12.05 -15.51
N GLY A 38 -14.24 11.19 -14.59
CA GLY A 38 -15.46 10.41 -14.70
C GLY A 38 -16.46 10.80 -13.63
N SER A 39 -16.63 9.92 -12.64
CA SER A 39 -17.55 10.10 -11.53
C SER A 39 -16.79 10.00 -10.22
N VAL A 40 -17.00 10.99 -9.36
CA VAL A 40 -16.50 11.03 -7.97
C VAL A 40 -16.80 9.71 -7.24
N THR A 41 -18.07 9.29 -7.23
CA THR A 41 -18.50 8.04 -6.56
C THR A 41 -17.84 6.81 -7.18
N ALA A 42 -17.73 6.76 -8.52
CA ALA A 42 -17.06 5.65 -9.19
C ALA A 42 -15.55 5.62 -8.87
N GLY A 43 -14.90 6.77 -8.72
CA GLY A 43 -13.50 6.88 -8.33
C GLY A 43 -13.27 6.40 -6.90
N MET A 44 -14.16 6.77 -5.97
CA MET A 44 -14.13 6.25 -4.59
C MET A 44 -14.32 4.73 -4.56
N ALA A 45 -15.30 4.21 -5.31
CA ALA A 45 -15.55 2.79 -5.43
C ALA A 45 -14.37 2.04 -6.07
N ALA A 46 -13.74 2.62 -7.09
CA ALA A 46 -12.56 2.07 -7.73
C ALA A 46 -11.40 1.91 -6.75
N LEU A 47 -11.15 2.90 -5.89
CA LEU A 47 -10.12 2.77 -4.86
C LEU A 47 -10.49 1.74 -3.79
N PHE A 48 -11.76 1.72 -3.34
CA PHE A 48 -12.22 0.80 -2.31
C PHE A 48 -12.12 -0.66 -2.75
N PHE A 49 -12.76 -1.01 -3.86
CA PHE A 49 -12.75 -2.39 -4.37
C PHE A 49 -11.39 -2.75 -4.97
N GLY A 50 -10.74 -1.82 -5.66
CA GLY A 50 -9.37 -2.02 -6.16
C GLY A 50 -8.40 -2.31 -5.02
N GLY A 51 -8.49 -1.58 -3.92
CA GLY A 51 -7.67 -1.78 -2.72
C GLY A 51 -7.77 -3.20 -2.15
N MET A 52 -8.97 -3.79 -2.15
CA MET A 52 -9.19 -5.18 -1.72
C MET A 52 -8.51 -6.21 -2.65
N LEU A 53 -8.25 -5.84 -3.91
CA LEU A 53 -7.58 -6.69 -4.89
C LEU A 53 -6.04 -6.57 -4.83
N ILE A 54 -5.47 -5.63 -4.08
CA ILE A 54 -4.00 -5.43 -4.03
C ILE A 54 -3.27 -6.72 -3.67
N PHE A 55 -3.68 -7.41 -2.60
CA PHE A 55 -3.02 -8.64 -2.17
C PHE A 55 -3.23 -9.81 -3.15
N PRO A 56 -4.46 -10.11 -3.62
CA PRO A 56 -4.68 -11.12 -4.67
C PRO A 56 -3.87 -10.86 -5.94
N LEU A 57 -3.84 -9.62 -6.43
CA LEU A 57 -3.11 -9.25 -7.65
C LEU A 57 -1.60 -9.34 -7.43
N SER A 58 -1.09 -8.88 -6.30
CA SER A 58 0.32 -9.02 -5.95
C SER A 58 0.72 -10.50 -5.89
N THR A 59 -0.14 -11.35 -5.34
CA THR A 59 0.06 -12.80 -5.27
C THR A 59 0.06 -13.45 -6.64
N LEU A 60 -0.84 -13.02 -7.53
CA LEU A 60 -0.86 -13.47 -8.92
C LEU A 60 0.41 -13.08 -9.68
N LEU A 61 0.87 -11.84 -9.53
CA LEU A 61 2.13 -11.38 -10.12
C LEU A 61 3.34 -12.16 -9.59
N MET A 62 3.40 -12.43 -8.28
CA MET A 62 4.44 -13.31 -7.71
C MET A 62 4.40 -14.70 -8.32
N LYS A 63 3.20 -15.29 -8.47
CA LYS A 63 3.02 -16.60 -9.10
C LYS A 63 3.57 -16.62 -10.54
N MET A 64 3.31 -15.57 -11.31
CA MET A 64 3.80 -15.43 -12.69
C MET A 64 5.33 -15.29 -12.74
N LEU A 65 5.94 -14.67 -11.73
CA LEU A 65 7.39 -14.54 -11.61
C LEU A 65 8.08 -15.78 -11.02
N GLY A 66 7.33 -16.82 -10.64
CA GLY A 66 7.82 -18.05 -10.05
C GLY A 66 8.10 -17.98 -8.54
N GLY A 67 8.19 -19.14 -7.88
CA GLY A 67 8.52 -19.24 -6.45
C GLY A 67 7.31 -19.26 -5.50
N PRO A 68 7.56 -19.26 -4.18
CA PRO A 68 6.50 -19.36 -3.18
C PRO A 68 5.62 -18.11 -3.15
N ILE A 69 4.31 -18.31 -2.98
CA ILE A 69 3.30 -17.25 -2.99
C ILE A 69 2.73 -16.93 -1.60
N ALA A 70 3.14 -17.69 -0.58
CA ALA A 70 2.64 -17.56 0.78
C ALA A 70 3.67 -18.07 1.79
N LEU A 71 3.58 -17.56 3.02
CA LEU A 71 4.33 -18.07 4.16
C LEU A 71 3.91 -19.51 4.52
N PRO A 72 4.82 -20.32 5.10
CA PRO A 72 4.46 -21.63 5.64
C PRO A 72 3.33 -21.55 6.66
N LYS A 73 2.53 -22.62 6.76
CA LYS A 73 1.51 -22.73 7.81
C LYS A 73 2.15 -22.60 9.19
N GLY A 74 1.52 -21.82 10.07
CA GLY A 74 2.04 -21.55 11.42
C GLY A 74 3.13 -20.48 11.50
N HIS A 75 3.50 -19.82 10.38
CA HIS A 75 4.46 -18.72 10.41
C HIS A 75 3.91 -17.53 11.23
N PRO A 76 4.66 -16.98 12.21
CA PRO A 76 4.15 -15.97 13.14
C PRO A 76 3.68 -14.69 12.45
N SER A 77 4.32 -14.28 11.35
CA SER A 77 3.92 -13.09 10.59
C SER A 77 2.59 -13.22 9.84
N ALA A 78 2.05 -14.44 9.66
CA ALA A 78 0.83 -14.64 8.88
C ALA A 78 -0.39 -13.99 9.54
N ALA A 79 -0.55 -14.17 10.86
CA ALA A 79 -1.65 -13.57 11.61
C ALA A 79 -1.56 -12.03 11.62
N LEU A 80 -0.34 -11.50 11.82
CA LEU A 80 -0.09 -10.06 11.80
C LEU A 80 -0.38 -9.45 10.42
N ALA A 81 0.07 -10.11 9.34
CA ALA A 81 -0.20 -9.65 7.98
C ALA A 81 -1.70 -9.63 7.67
N MET A 82 -2.45 -10.64 8.14
CA MET A 82 -3.90 -10.70 7.96
C MET A 82 -4.62 -9.58 8.73
N GLN A 83 -4.32 -9.40 10.01
CA GLN A 83 -4.91 -8.32 10.82
C GLN A 83 -4.59 -6.95 10.22
N CYS A 84 -3.35 -6.76 9.77
CA CYS A 84 -2.91 -5.56 9.07
C CYS A 84 -3.70 -5.32 7.77
N ALA A 85 -3.94 -6.36 6.96
CA ALA A 85 -4.72 -6.22 5.72
C ALA A 85 -6.15 -5.74 5.98
N PHE A 86 -6.78 -6.15 7.08
CA PHE A 86 -8.14 -5.73 7.42
C PHE A 86 -8.26 -4.28 7.90
N THR A 87 -7.16 -3.61 8.28
CA THR A 87 -7.24 -2.21 8.71
C THR A 87 -7.63 -1.27 7.58
N VAL A 88 -7.23 -1.57 6.34
CA VAL A 88 -7.50 -0.72 5.17
C VAL A 88 -8.98 -0.72 4.77
N PRO A 89 -9.65 -1.86 4.48
CA PRO A 89 -11.06 -1.82 4.09
C PRO A 89 -11.95 -1.23 5.18
N LEU A 90 -11.65 -1.50 6.46
CA LEU A 90 -12.39 -0.90 7.59
C LEU A 90 -12.14 0.61 7.67
N GLY A 91 -10.90 1.06 7.55
CA GLY A 91 -10.56 2.48 7.53
C GLY A 91 -11.15 3.21 6.32
N MET A 92 -11.17 2.58 5.15
CA MET A 92 -11.72 3.17 3.93
C MET A 92 -13.21 3.49 4.03
N LEU A 93 -13.98 2.84 4.91
CA LEU A 93 -15.36 3.25 5.19
C LEU A 93 -15.43 4.68 5.74
N ILE A 94 -14.45 5.09 6.55
CA ILE A 94 -14.32 6.45 7.07
C ILE A 94 -13.94 7.41 5.94
N ALA A 95 -12.98 7.03 5.08
CA ALA A 95 -12.61 7.84 3.93
C ALA A 95 -13.79 8.07 2.98
N ILE A 96 -14.59 7.02 2.71
CA ILE A 96 -15.82 7.12 1.91
C ILE A 96 -16.83 8.05 2.60
N ALA A 97 -17.04 7.92 3.91
CA ALA A 97 -17.96 8.81 4.63
C ALA A 97 -17.55 10.28 4.52
N LEU A 98 -16.25 10.58 4.66
CA LEU A 98 -15.71 11.92 4.43
C LEU A 98 -15.86 12.38 2.99
N GLY A 99 -15.59 11.51 2.01
CA GLY A 99 -15.77 11.80 0.60
C GLY A 99 -17.23 12.05 0.20
N MET A 100 -18.18 11.39 0.85
CA MET A 100 -19.62 11.64 0.64
C MET A 100 -20.09 12.94 1.28
N TYR A 101 -19.42 13.38 2.35
CA TYR A 101 -19.65 14.70 2.93
C TYR A 101 -19.04 15.80 2.04
N GLU A 102 -17.78 15.64 1.66
CA GLU A 102 -17.05 16.56 0.77
C GLU A 102 -16.01 15.76 -0.05
N PRO A 103 -16.21 15.61 -1.38
CA PRO A 103 -15.39 14.75 -2.23
C PRO A 103 -13.88 14.95 -2.11
N VAL A 104 -13.43 16.19 -1.95
CA VAL A 104 -12.01 16.54 -1.89
C VAL A 104 -11.29 15.87 -0.70
N LEU A 105 -12.02 15.46 0.34
CA LEU A 105 -11.48 14.85 1.56
C LEU A 105 -11.18 13.34 1.42
N PHE A 106 -11.67 12.69 0.35
CA PHE A 106 -11.56 11.24 0.19
C PHE A 106 -10.12 10.73 0.10
N PHE A 107 -9.36 11.21 -0.89
CA PHE A 107 -7.98 10.75 -1.10
C PHE A 107 -7.03 11.14 0.05
N PRO A 108 -7.11 12.34 0.66
CA PRO A 108 -6.31 12.67 1.83
C PRO A 108 -6.57 11.72 3.00
N ALA A 109 -7.85 11.40 3.29
CA ALA A 109 -8.19 10.42 4.32
C ALA A 109 -7.65 9.03 3.98
N ALA A 110 -7.81 8.59 2.73
CA ALA A 110 -7.28 7.30 2.26
C ALA A 110 -5.75 7.22 2.39
N LEU A 111 -5.01 8.30 2.09
CA LEU A 111 -3.56 8.36 2.24
C LEU A 111 -3.12 8.16 3.70
N ILE A 112 -3.84 8.76 4.66
CA ILE A 112 -3.55 8.59 6.10
C ILE A 112 -3.80 7.13 6.51
N ILE A 113 -4.95 6.57 6.14
CA ILE A 113 -5.32 5.19 6.48
C ILE A 113 -4.32 4.19 5.91
N VAL A 114 -3.98 4.34 4.63
CA VAL A 114 -3.03 3.45 3.95
C VAL A 114 -1.61 3.67 4.47
N GLY A 115 -1.21 4.92 4.74
CA GLY A 115 0.08 5.21 5.37
C GLY A 115 0.22 4.56 6.76
N ALA A 116 -0.83 4.61 7.58
CA ALA A 116 -0.86 3.92 8.88
C ALA A 116 -0.77 2.39 8.73
N HIS A 117 -1.41 1.82 7.70
CA HIS A 117 -1.25 0.40 7.37
C HIS A 117 0.22 0.02 7.09
N TYR A 118 0.97 0.88 6.39
CA TYR A 118 2.41 0.65 6.14
C TYR A 118 3.31 0.73 7.39
N LEU A 119 2.84 1.27 8.52
CA LEU A 119 3.62 1.22 9.78
C LEU A 119 3.83 -0.22 10.26
N VAL A 120 2.86 -1.11 10.05
CA VAL A 120 3.00 -2.53 10.41
C VAL A 120 4.04 -3.23 9.53
N PHE A 121 4.28 -2.72 8.31
CA PHE A 121 5.25 -3.29 7.38
C PHE A 121 6.69 -3.10 7.87
N ILE A 122 6.94 -2.11 8.74
CA ILE A 122 8.22 -1.96 9.44
C ILE A 122 8.52 -3.25 10.21
N SER A 123 7.54 -3.77 10.95
CA SER A 123 7.67 -5.00 11.73
C SER A 123 7.61 -6.26 10.88
N LEU A 124 6.78 -6.29 9.83
CA LEU A 124 6.67 -7.47 8.95
C LEU A 124 7.95 -7.71 8.13
N TYR A 125 8.53 -6.66 7.57
CA TYR A 125 9.69 -6.76 6.67
C TYR A 125 11.01 -6.44 7.36
N GLY A 126 11.02 -5.74 8.50
CA GLY A 126 12.24 -5.28 9.15
C GLY A 126 13.01 -4.23 8.33
N MET A 127 12.33 -3.50 7.44
CA MET A 127 12.94 -2.54 6.52
C MET A 127 12.54 -1.11 6.85
N ARG A 128 13.53 -0.21 7.00
CA ARG A 128 13.31 1.22 7.25
C ARG A 128 12.57 1.92 6.10
N LEU A 129 12.66 1.39 4.88
CA LEU A 129 12.01 1.97 3.71
C LEU A 129 10.48 2.02 3.87
N PHE A 130 9.86 1.06 4.58
CA PHE A 130 8.43 1.13 4.90
C PHE A 130 8.08 2.25 5.90
N ALA A 131 9.00 2.61 6.80
CA ALA A 131 8.80 3.75 7.69
C ALA A 131 8.79 5.07 6.90
N VAL A 132 9.67 5.21 5.91
CA VAL A 132 9.70 6.36 5.02
C VAL A 132 8.42 6.41 4.17
N LEU A 133 7.99 5.28 3.58
CA LEU A 133 6.74 5.19 2.83
C LEU A 133 5.53 5.62 3.67
N ALA A 134 5.39 5.04 4.86
CA ALA A 134 4.31 5.36 5.79
C ALA A 134 4.31 6.86 6.14
N GLY A 135 5.48 7.40 6.50
CA GLY A 135 5.63 8.81 6.83
C GLY A 135 5.25 9.74 5.68
N VAL A 136 5.71 9.45 4.46
CA VAL A 136 5.38 10.26 3.27
C VAL A 136 3.87 10.25 2.99
N LEU A 137 3.24 9.08 3.01
CA LEU A 137 1.79 8.97 2.77
C LEU A 137 0.97 9.70 3.84
N ILE A 138 1.31 9.52 5.12
CA ILE A 138 0.64 10.20 6.23
C ILE A 138 0.83 11.71 6.12
N LEU A 139 2.04 12.20 5.88
CA LEU A 139 2.31 13.64 5.76
C LEU A 139 1.58 14.25 4.57
N LEU A 140 1.54 13.56 3.42
CA LEU A 140 0.76 14.01 2.26
C LEU A 140 -0.73 14.08 2.59
N GLY A 141 -1.27 13.02 3.20
CA GLY A 141 -2.68 12.98 3.60
C GLY A 141 -3.04 14.06 4.63
N VAL A 142 -2.22 14.24 5.67
CA VAL A 142 -2.43 15.28 6.69
C VAL A 142 -2.34 16.68 6.08
N SER A 143 -1.34 16.93 5.24
CA SER A 143 -1.16 18.24 4.62
C SER A 143 -2.31 18.58 3.68
N THR A 144 -2.75 17.62 2.86
CA THR A 144 -3.86 17.81 1.92
C THR A 144 -5.24 17.70 2.57
N LEU A 145 -5.33 17.32 3.85
CA LEU A 145 -6.57 17.30 4.61
C LEU A 145 -6.75 18.55 5.48
N PHE A 146 -5.68 19.04 6.12
CA PHE A 146 -5.76 20.10 7.13
C PHE A 146 -5.09 21.41 6.72
N VAL A 147 -4.09 21.39 5.85
CA VAL A 147 -3.29 22.59 5.50
C VAL A 147 -3.72 23.18 4.17
N ALA A 148 -3.92 22.32 3.16
CA ALA A 148 -4.32 22.71 1.81
C ALA A 148 -5.44 21.77 1.28
N PRO A 149 -6.64 21.79 1.89
CA PRO A 149 -7.75 20.90 1.54
C PRO A 149 -8.19 21.03 0.07
N GLU A 150 -7.99 22.19 -0.56
CA GLU A 150 -8.24 22.42 -1.98
C GLU A 150 -7.41 21.51 -2.90
N LEU A 151 -6.27 21.00 -2.42
CA LEU A 151 -5.42 20.05 -3.15
C LEU A 151 -5.82 18.58 -2.93
N GLY A 152 -6.85 18.31 -2.11
CA GLY A 152 -7.22 16.95 -1.73
C GLY A 152 -7.59 16.04 -2.90
N GLY A 153 -8.24 16.58 -3.95
CA GLY A 153 -8.53 15.83 -5.18
C GLY A 153 -7.28 15.38 -5.95
N ILE A 154 -6.19 16.17 -5.90
CA ILE A 154 -4.91 15.85 -6.55
C ILE A 154 -4.11 14.83 -5.73
N SER A 155 -4.35 14.73 -4.42
CA SER A 155 -3.61 13.84 -3.53
C SER A 155 -3.67 12.36 -3.95
N GLY A 156 -4.70 11.93 -4.69
CA GLY A 156 -4.76 10.61 -5.34
C GLY A 156 -3.59 10.37 -6.31
N TRP A 157 -3.29 11.35 -7.17
CA TRP A 157 -2.16 11.29 -8.09
C TRP A 157 -0.80 11.35 -7.36
N LEU A 158 -0.72 12.10 -6.25
CA LEU A 158 0.48 12.10 -5.41
C LEU A 158 0.71 10.71 -4.79
N GLY A 159 -0.35 10.05 -4.32
CA GLY A 159 -0.32 8.66 -3.88
C GLY A 159 0.20 7.71 -4.96
N THR A 160 -0.31 7.82 -6.19
CA THR A 160 0.20 7.06 -7.34
C THR A 160 1.71 7.23 -7.53
N ALA A 161 2.19 8.48 -7.53
CA ALA A 161 3.61 8.77 -7.72
C ALA A 161 4.48 8.18 -6.60
N VAL A 162 4.04 8.32 -5.35
CA VAL A 162 4.73 7.75 -4.19
C VAL A 162 4.77 6.22 -4.29
N PHE A 163 3.65 5.57 -4.58
CA PHE A 163 3.62 4.11 -4.73
C PHE A 163 4.52 3.62 -5.87
N GLY A 164 4.50 4.31 -7.01
CA GLY A 164 5.38 3.99 -8.15
C GLY A 164 6.86 4.12 -7.79
N LEU A 165 7.24 5.22 -7.13
CA LEU A 165 8.61 5.42 -6.66
C LEU A 165 9.05 4.32 -5.68
N PHE A 166 8.22 4.02 -4.68
CA PHE A 166 8.56 3.02 -3.67
C PHE A 166 8.55 1.60 -4.22
N ALA A 167 7.73 1.30 -5.24
CA ALA A 167 7.82 0.04 -5.96
C ALA A 167 9.22 -0.14 -6.59
N VAL A 168 9.75 0.90 -7.23
CA VAL A 168 11.10 0.87 -7.80
C VAL A 168 12.17 0.75 -6.72
N LEU A 169 12.07 1.53 -5.65
CA LEU A 169 13.04 1.49 -4.54
C LEU A 169 13.08 0.10 -3.87
N LEU A 170 11.91 -0.48 -3.58
CA LEU A 170 11.82 -1.82 -2.98
C LEU A 170 12.33 -2.91 -3.93
N PHE A 171 12.04 -2.79 -5.23
CA PHE A 171 12.56 -3.72 -6.23
C PHE A 171 14.10 -3.75 -6.24
N ARG A 172 14.76 -2.59 -6.20
CA ARG A 172 16.22 -2.51 -6.13
C ARG A 172 16.79 -3.18 -4.87
N THR A 173 16.13 -3.01 -3.72
CA THR A 173 16.58 -3.69 -2.49
C THR A 173 16.43 -5.22 -2.55
N GLN A 174 15.55 -5.74 -3.42
CA GLN A 174 15.43 -7.18 -3.65
C GLN A 174 16.57 -7.69 -4.51
N GLU A 175 16.97 -6.98 -5.57
CA GLU A 175 18.11 -7.36 -6.43
C GLU A 175 19.41 -7.45 -5.62
N ASP A 176 19.69 -6.47 -4.77
CA ASP A 176 20.88 -6.45 -3.90
C ASP A 176 20.96 -7.69 -3.00
N ALA A 177 19.81 -8.18 -2.51
CA ALA A 177 19.76 -9.36 -1.65
C ALA A 177 20.03 -10.67 -2.41
N HIS A 178 19.69 -10.74 -3.71
CA HIS A 178 20.00 -11.89 -4.55
C HIS A 178 21.43 -11.90 -5.08
N ALA A 179 22.05 -10.73 -5.28
CA ALA A 179 23.44 -10.63 -5.73
C ALA A 179 24.47 -11.17 -4.71
N ILE A 180 24.06 -11.37 -3.45
CA ILE A 180 24.93 -11.80 -2.33
C ILE A 180 24.90 -13.33 -2.12
N VAL A 181 24.01 -14.06 -2.81
CA VAL A 181 23.91 -15.53 -2.69
C VAL A 181 24.44 -16.20 -3.98
N PRO A 182 25.64 -16.80 -3.97
CA PRO A 182 26.16 -17.58 -5.10
C PRO A 182 25.40 -18.90 -5.32
#